data_AF-A0A3D2XLL9-F1
#
_entry.id   AF-A0A3D2XLL9-F1
#
_cell.length_a   1.000
_cell.length_b   1.000
_cell.length_c   1.000
_cell.angle_alpha   90.00
_cell.angle_beta   90.00
_cell.angle_gamma   90.00
#
_symmetry.space_group_name_H-M   'P 1'
#
loop_
_entity.id
_entity.type
_entity.pdbx_description
1 polymer ?
#
loop_
_entity_poly.entity_id
_entity_poly.type
_entity_poly.pdbx_seq_one_letter_code
_entity_poly.pdbx_strand_id
1 'polypeptide(L)'
;MKFLRTPYSKVLVFFCFIAFTLCCEEDYTEIGTDVINNQNISIDNQSYPAKTYNKRITPFQSNNLPSNLLGYYYDPNFGGTTAHFLSQLTPQNFSPSFGNNPVLDSVFLTIPYPSKTDGETYTLDSLYGNGPIKLSVFKNNFFLRNFDPGSDLDDFQAYYSNGALSASESLNPADLEAQLLYTSNEFVPSNESIDLKELNEDGEEEVTETLAPSLRIRLDNSDMLPQDFWETLIFEKEDDDELSSASNFYNYFRGLYFKVEPVNSSSGSMVQ
;
A
#
# COMPACT_ATOMS: atom_id res chain seq x y z
N MET A 1 122.63 7.45 -23.96
CA MET A 1 122.24 8.18 -25.20
C MET A 1 120.85 7.69 -25.61
N LYS A 2 119.88 8.61 -25.72
CA LYS A 2 118.50 8.45 -26.24
C LYS A 2 117.51 7.62 -25.40
N PHE A 3 116.75 8.31 -24.56
CA PHE A 3 115.42 7.88 -24.10
C PHE A 3 114.56 7.55 -25.32
N LEU A 4 114.23 6.26 -25.52
CA LEU A 4 113.16 5.90 -26.44
C LEU A 4 111.84 6.38 -25.85
N ARG A 5 111.32 7.50 -26.37
CA ARG A 5 109.92 7.88 -26.23
C ARG A 5 109.08 6.84 -26.98
N THR A 6 108.65 5.79 -26.31
CA THR A 6 107.70 4.81 -26.84
C THR A 6 106.34 5.49 -27.06
N PRO A 7 105.80 5.51 -28.29
CA PRO A 7 104.54 6.20 -28.61
C PRO A 7 103.30 5.51 -28.03
N TYR A 8 103.45 4.33 -27.40
CA TYR A 8 102.34 3.47 -26.97
C TYR A 8 101.61 3.95 -25.70
N SER A 9 102.24 4.76 -24.85
CA SER A 9 101.60 5.24 -23.61
C SER A 9 100.46 6.24 -23.87
N LYS A 10 100.58 7.09 -24.91
CA LYS A 10 99.52 8.03 -25.28
C LYS A 10 98.36 7.35 -26.00
N VAL A 11 98.64 6.28 -26.74
CA VAL A 11 97.61 5.47 -27.41
C VAL A 11 96.79 4.67 -26.39
N LEU A 12 97.44 4.10 -25.37
CA LEU A 12 96.75 3.37 -24.30
C LEU A 12 95.82 4.28 -23.49
N VAL A 13 96.26 5.49 -23.14
CA VAL A 13 95.43 6.47 -22.41
C VAL A 13 94.26 6.94 -23.25
N PHE A 14 94.46 7.15 -24.56
CA PHE A 14 93.39 7.52 -25.48
C PHE A 14 92.36 6.37 -25.64
N PHE A 15 92.81 5.12 -25.70
CA PHE A 15 91.94 3.95 -25.78
C PHE A 15 91.16 3.71 -24.49
N CYS A 16 91.79 3.91 -23.32
CA CYS A 16 91.07 3.89 -22.04
C CYS A 16 90.04 5.03 -21.93
N PHE A 17 90.35 6.23 -22.45
CA PHE A 17 89.40 7.34 -22.42
C PHE A 17 88.17 7.07 -23.31
N ILE A 18 88.37 6.46 -24.48
CA ILE A 18 87.28 6.00 -25.36
C ILE A 18 86.44 4.90 -24.70
N ALA A 19 87.07 3.96 -23.99
CA ALA A 19 86.37 2.88 -23.30
C ALA A 19 85.47 3.40 -22.15
N PHE A 20 85.86 4.48 -21.48
CA PHE A 20 85.03 5.12 -20.44
C PHE A 20 83.87 5.95 -21.00
N THR A 21 83.94 6.43 -22.25
CA THR A 21 82.83 7.18 -22.88
C THR A 21 81.85 6.30 -23.67
N LEU A 22 82.16 5.02 -23.88
CA LEU A 22 81.26 4.06 -24.53
C LEU A 22 80.43 3.23 -23.54
N CYS A 23 80.62 3.45 -22.23
CA CYS A 23 79.68 2.97 -21.22
C CYS A 23 78.48 3.94 -21.17
N CYS A 24 77.70 3.95 -22.25
CA CYS A 24 76.35 4.50 -22.21
C CYS A 24 75.48 3.56 -21.38
N GLU A 25 74.72 4.15 -20.45
CA GLU A 25 73.68 3.52 -19.64
C GLU A 25 72.87 2.49 -20.45
N GLU A 26 72.63 1.32 -19.87
CA GLU A 26 71.50 0.49 -20.30
C GLU A 26 70.24 1.24 -19.87
N ASP A 27 69.59 1.91 -20.82
CA ASP A 27 68.25 2.45 -20.63
C ASP A 27 67.33 1.30 -20.17
N TYR A 28 66.63 1.50 -19.05
CA TYR A 28 65.68 0.53 -18.52
C TYR A 28 64.69 0.15 -19.62
N THR A 29 64.73 -1.11 -20.08
CA THR A 29 63.68 -1.63 -20.94
C THR A 29 62.46 -1.86 -20.06
N GLU A 30 61.47 -0.97 -20.13
CA GLU A 30 60.17 -1.20 -19.52
C GLU A 30 59.53 -2.44 -20.17
N ILE A 31 59.76 -3.62 -19.59
CA ILE A 31 59.03 -4.82 -19.96
C ILE A 31 57.60 -4.63 -19.46
N GLY A 32 56.72 -4.14 -20.34
CA GLY A 32 55.27 -4.10 -20.08
C GLY A 32 54.53 -2.86 -20.58
N THR A 33 55.20 -1.80 -21.04
CA THR A 33 54.49 -0.60 -21.54
C THR A 33 53.98 -0.74 -22.98
N ASP A 34 54.50 -1.69 -23.76
CA ASP A 34 54.02 -1.92 -25.14
C ASP A 34 52.77 -2.82 -25.23
N VAL A 35 52.32 -3.40 -24.12
CA VAL A 35 51.04 -4.15 -24.08
C VAL A 35 49.85 -3.19 -23.99
N ILE A 36 50.07 -1.95 -23.53
CA ILE A 36 49.02 -0.92 -23.40
C ILE A 36 49.45 0.36 -24.13
N ASN A 37 50.15 0.23 -25.25
CA ASN A 37 50.45 1.37 -26.10
C ASN A 37 49.30 1.56 -27.10
N ASN A 38 48.49 2.58 -26.86
CA ASN A 38 47.65 3.23 -27.86
C ASN A 38 46.51 2.37 -28.47
N GLN A 39 45.92 1.44 -27.72
CA GLN A 39 44.59 0.96 -28.10
C GLN A 39 43.59 2.09 -27.84
N ASN A 40 43.18 2.77 -28.91
CA ASN A 40 41.93 3.53 -28.90
C ASN A 40 40.83 2.53 -28.48
N ILE A 41 40.47 2.53 -27.19
CA ILE A 41 39.34 1.76 -26.70
C ILE A 41 38.11 2.39 -27.34
N SER A 42 37.67 1.84 -28.47
CA SER A 42 36.39 2.19 -29.06
C SER A 42 35.31 1.54 -28.19
N ILE A 43 34.76 2.31 -27.26
CA ILE A 43 33.55 1.91 -26.54
C ILE A 43 32.42 1.90 -27.55
N ASP A 44 32.09 0.70 -28.05
CA ASP A 44 31.02 0.52 -29.02
C ASP A 44 29.70 0.33 -28.25
N ASN A 45 28.84 1.35 -28.33
CA ASN A 45 27.55 1.30 -27.65
C ASN A 45 26.56 0.49 -28.49
N GLN A 46 26.34 -0.76 -28.09
CA GLN A 46 25.34 -1.61 -28.73
C GLN A 46 23.99 -1.46 -28.03
N SER A 47 23.02 -0.86 -28.72
CA SER A 47 21.64 -0.79 -28.26
C SER A 47 20.87 -2.03 -28.70
N TYR A 48 20.26 -2.73 -27.74
CA TYR A 48 19.39 -3.86 -28.01
C TYR A 48 17.94 -3.43 -27.77
N PRO A 49 17.02 -3.69 -28.71
CA PRO A 49 15.62 -3.36 -28.50
C PRO A 49 15.04 -4.22 -27.38
N ALA A 50 14.66 -3.60 -26.26
CA ALA A 50 13.91 -4.25 -25.20
C ALA A 50 12.43 -4.26 -25.54
N LYS A 51 11.80 -5.44 -25.53
CA LYS A 51 10.35 -5.57 -25.69
C LYS A 51 9.69 -5.63 -24.32
N THR A 52 8.98 -4.56 -23.96
CA THR A 52 8.14 -4.50 -22.75
C THR A 52 6.67 -4.66 -23.13
N TYR A 53 5.88 -5.25 -22.25
CA TYR A 53 4.42 -5.36 -22.39
C TYR A 53 3.78 -5.46 -21.01
N ASN A 54 2.54 -4.98 -20.91
CA ASN A 54 1.78 -5.12 -19.68
C ASN A 54 1.28 -6.56 -19.54
N LYS A 55 1.53 -7.17 -18.38
CA LYS A 55 0.99 -8.48 -18.02
C LYS A 55 -0.10 -8.30 -16.98
N ARG A 56 -1.28 -8.82 -17.25
CA ARG A 56 -2.38 -8.80 -16.28
C ARG A 56 -2.00 -9.61 -15.03
N ILE A 57 -2.20 -9.02 -13.86
CA ILE A 57 -2.02 -9.70 -12.58
C ILE A 57 -3.13 -10.75 -12.44
N THR A 58 -2.74 -11.98 -12.10
CA THR A 58 -3.69 -13.05 -11.77
C THR A 58 -4.29 -12.83 -10.39
N PRO A 59 -5.52 -13.31 -10.11
CA PRO A 59 -6.08 -13.23 -8.78
C PRO A 59 -5.10 -13.78 -7.73
N PHE A 60 -4.96 -13.04 -6.63
CA PHE A 60 -4.10 -13.38 -5.52
C PHE A 60 -4.92 -13.36 -4.23
N GLN A 61 -4.45 -14.07 -3.22
CA GLN A 61 -5.11 -14.12 -1.93
C GLN A 61 -5.05 -12.74 -1.26
N SER A 62 -6.21 -12.18 -0.89
CA SER A 62 -6.37 -10.81 -0.44
C SER A 62 -7.00 -10.69 0.95
N ASN A 63 -7.12 -11.78 1.72
CA ASN A 63 -7.50 -11.72 3.14
C ASN A 63 -6.30 -11.49 4.06
N ASN A 64 -6.56 -10.89 5.22
CA ASN A 64 -5.59 -10.66 6.30
C ASN A 64 -4.33 -9.86 5.87
N LEU A 65 -4.51 -8.91 4.95
CA LEU A 65 -3.43 -8.02 4.53
C LEU A 65 -3.09 -7.01 5.64
N PRO A 66 -1.81 -6.66 5.84
CA PRO A 66 -1.40 -5.65 6.82
C PRO A 66 -2.00 -4.26 6.59
N SER A 67 -2.32 -3.94 5.33
CA SER A 67 -3.00 -2.72 4.92
C SER A 67 -3.86 -3.03 3.68
N ASN A 68 -4.99 -2.34 3.56
CA ASN A 68 -6.04 -2.66 2.60
C ASN A 68 -6.33 -1.43 1.75
N LEU A 69 -6.52 -1.65 0.45
CA LEU A 69 -6.88 -0.60 -0.47
C LEU A 69 -8.39 -0.40 -0.51
N LEU A 70 -8.83 0.85 -0.59
CA LEU A 70 -10.21 1.22 -0.85
C LEU A 70 -10.22 2.36 -1.87
N GLY A 71 -10.89 2.17 -3.00
CA GLY A 71 -11.08 3.25 -3.97
C GLY A 71 -10.91 2.83 -5.43
N TYR A 72 -10.80 3.84 -6.29
CA TYR A 72 -10.56 3.68 -7.72
C TYR A 72 -9.36 4.54 -8.14
N TYR A 73 -8.38 3.92 -8.78
CA TYR A 73 -7.20 4.61 -9.29
C TYR A 73 -7.02 4.32 -10.78
N TYR A 74 -6.74 5.36 -11.57
CA TYR A 74 -6.45 5.24 -12.99
C TYR A 74 -5.00 5.60 -13.26
N ASP A 75 -4.26 4.64 -13.81
CA ASP A 75 -2.91 4.87 -14.34
C ASP A 75 -2.96 4.94 -15.88
N PRO A 76 -2.32 5.93 -16.54
CA PRO A 76 -2.34 6.04 -18.00
C PRO A 76 -1.75 4.83 -18.76
N ASN A 77 -0.84 4.08 -18.14
CA ASN A 77 -0.19 2.90 -18.72
C ASN A 77 -0.87 1.59 -18.32
N PHE A 78 -1.31 1.46 -17.06
CA PHE A 78 -1.86 0.23 -16.50
C PHE A 78 -3.40 0.18 -16.50
N GLY A 79 -4.07 1.31 -16.72
CA GLY A 79 -5.52 1.43 -16.73
C GLY A 79 -6.13 1.60 -15.32
N GLY A 80 -7.44 1.39 -15.25
CA GLY A 80 -8.22 1.53 -14.01
C GLY A 80 -8.12 0.31 -13.09
N THR A 81 -7.85 0.56 -11.81
CA THR A 81 -7.89 -0.43 -10.73
C THR A 81 -8.95 -0.03 -9.71
N THR A 82 -9.87 -0.94 -9.41
CA THR A 82 -10.92 -0.75 -8.39
C THR A 82 -10.62 -1.67 -7.21
N ALA A 83 -10.66 -1.14 -6.00
CA ALA A 83 -10.52 -1.88 -4.76
C ALA A 83 -11.80 -1.74 -3.93
N HIS A 84 -12.50 -2.86 -3.76
CA HIS A 84 -13.59 -3.02 -2.81
C HIS A 84 -13.04 -3.58 -1.50
N PHE A 85 -13.72 -3.31 -0.40
CA PHE A 85 -13.33 -3.83 0.90
C PHE A 85 -14.48 -4.61 1.55
N LEU A 86 -14.19 -5.79 2.07
CA LEU A 86 -15.14 -6.63 2.80
C LEU A 86 -14.54 -6.90 4.17
N SER A 87 -15.27 -6.57 5.23
CA SER A 87 -14.79 -6.69 6.59
C SER A 87 -15.82 -7.29 7.53
N GLN A 88 -15.31 -7.91 8.60
CA GLN A 88 -16.08 -8.30 9.77
C GLN A 88 -15.77 -7.32 10.90
N LEU A 89 -16.77 -7.07 11.76
CA LEU A 89 -16.63 -6.23 12.93
C LEU A 89 -16.64 -7.10 14.18
N THR A 90 -15.75 -6.81 15.12
CA THR A 90 -15.70 -7.46 16.43
C THR A 90 -16.15 -6.46 17.50
N PRO A 91 -17.23 -6.74 18.24
CA PRO A 91 -17.63 -5.92 19.38
C PRO A 91 -16.51 -5.86 20.41
N GLN A 92 -16.33 -4.70 21.04
CA GLN A 92 -15.38 -4.54 22.15
C GLN A 92 -15.90 -5.19 23.44
N ASN A 93 -17.22 -5.07 23.66
CA ASN A 93 -17.91 -5.63 24.81
C ASN A 93 -18.97 -6.64 24.34
N PHE A 94 -19.14 -7.72 25.09
CA PHE A 94 -20.17 -8.72 24.87
C PHE A 94 -21.26 -8.61 25.93
N SER A 95 -22.50 -8.94 25.56
CA SER A 95 -23.70 -8.77 26.40
C SER A 95 -23.77 -7.37 27.04
N PRO A 96 -23.76 -6.29 26.24
CA PRO A 96 -23.94 -4.94 26.78
C PRO A 96 -25.33 -4.79 27.39
N SER A 97 -25.46 -3.95 28.42
CA SER A 97 -26.76 -3.51 28.91
C SER A 97 -26.99 -2.04 28.56
N PHE A 98 -28.14 -1.74 27.97
CA PHE A 98 -28.48 -0.39 27.51
C PHE A 98 -29.39 0.35 28.50
N GLY A 99 -29.91 -0.34 29.52
CA GLY A 99 -30.74 0.25 30.56
C GLY A 99 -32.20 0.46 30.14
N ASN A 100 -32.92 1.31 30.88
CA ASN A 100 -34.36 1.51 30.66
C ASN A 100 -34.60 2.54 29.56
N ASN A 101 -35.30 2.14 28.49
CA ASN A 101 -35.68 3.00 27.35
C ASN A 101 -34.48 3.72 26.71
N PRO A 102 -33.47 2.99 26.20
CA PRO A 102 -32.37 3.61 25.48
C PRO A 102 -32.90 4.35 24.23
N VAL A 103 -32.32 5.50 23.92
CA VAL A 103 -32.62 6.27 22.71
C VAL A 103 -31.36 6.32 21.87
N LEU A 104 -31.47 5.91 20.62
CA LEU A 104 -30.37 6.03 19.66
C LEU A 104 -30.19 7.50 19.30
N ASP A 105 -28.97 8.00 19.47
CA ASP A 105 -28.60 9.35 19.04
C ASP A 105 -27.97 9.33 17.64
N SER A 106 -26.89 8.57 17.47
CA SER A 106 -26.19 8.47 16.19
C SER A 106 -25.33 7.21 16.07
N VAL A 107 -25.09 6.77 14.83
CA VAL A 107 -24.19 5.64 14.52
C VAL A 107 -23.15 6.12 13.52
N PHE A 108 -21.88 6.07 13.93
CA PHE A 108 -20.78 6.46 13.07
C PHE A 108 -19.84 5.28 12.80
N LEU A 109 -19.40 5.16 11.56
CA LEU A 109 -18.25 4.36 11.20
C LEU A 109 -17.05 5.27 10.97
N THR A 110 -15.94 4.99 11.64
CA THR A 110 -14.65 5.65 11.42
C THR A 110 -13.62 4.62 10.95
N ILE A 111 -13.01 4.86 9.79
CA ILE A 111 -11.82 4.13 9.32
C ILE A 111 -10.65 5.11 9.23
N PRO A 112 -9.62 4.97 10.09
CA PRO A 112 -8.47 5.87 10.05
C PRO A 112 -7.65 5.67 8.77
N TYR A 113 -7.08 6.76 8.26
CA TYR A 113 -6.11 6.71 7.19
C TYR A 113 -4.69 6.84 7.74
N PRO A 114 -3.67 6.28 7.07
CA PRO A 114 -2.28 6.62 7.35
C PRO A 114 -2.04 8.10 7.00
N SER A 115 -1.89 8.92 8.04
CA SER A 115 -1.59 10.35 7.90
C SER A 115 -0.32 10.70 8.65
N LYS A 116 0.48 11.62 8.08
CA LYS A 116 1.61 12.23 8.75
C LYS A 116 1.25 13.65 9.16
N THR A 117 1.69 14.05 10.35
CA THR A 117 1.57 15.44 10.83
C THR A 117 2.89 16.17 10.61
N ASP A 118 2.82 17.40 10.07
CA ASP A 118 3.92 18.36 10.02
C ASP A 118 3.52 19.62 10.80
N GLY A 119 3.32 19.46 12.11
CA GLY A 119 2.80 20.51 13.00
C GLY A 119 1.28 20.50 13.05
N GLU A 120 0.64 21.50 12.44
CA GLU A 120 -0.83 21.66 12.46
C GLU A 120 -1.51 21.10 11.20
N THR A 121 -0.74 20.69 10.18
CA THR A 121 -1.27 20.18 8.91
C THR A 121 -1.02 18.68 8.76
N TYR A 122 -2.03 17.97 8.29
CA TYR A 122 -1.92 16.55 7.95
C TYR A 122 -1.67 16.34 6.45
N THR A 123 -0.78 15.40 6.13
CA THR A 123 -0.58 14.88 4.78
C THR A 123 -0.97 13.41 4.71
N LEU A 124 -1.64 13.02 3.62
CA LEU A 124 -1.98 11.64 3.35
C LEU A 124 -0.89 11.02 2.47
N ASP A 125 -0.02 10.22 3.07
CA ASP A 125 1.10 9.57 2.36
C ASP A 125 0.61 8.39 1.51
N SER A 126 -0.58 7.87 1.81
CA SER A 126 -1.19 6.67 1.23
C SER A 126 -2.41 6.97 0.35
N LEU A 127 -2.48 8.17 -0.23
CA LEU A 127 -3.55 8.59 -1.15
C LEU A 127 -3.06 8.63 -2.61
N TYR A 128 -3.68 7.82 -3.47
CA TYR A 128 -3.42 7.77 -4.90
C TYR A 128 -4.55 8.44 -5.68
N GLY A 129 -4.21 9.42 -6.52
CA GLY A 129 -5.19 10.18 -7.28
C GLY A 129 -5.96 11.19 -6.41
N ASN A 130 -6.77 12.03 -7.06
CA ASN A 130 -7.52 13.11 -6.42
C ASN A 130 -8.95 13.25 -6.97
N GLY A 131 -9.40 12.28 -7.77
CA GLY A 131 -10.72 12.30 -8.37
C GLY A 131 -11.80 11.77 -7.43
N PRO A 132 -13.07 12.17 -7.64
CA PRO A 132 -14.19 11.62 -6.89
C PRO A 132 -14.46 10.16 -7.25
N ILE A 133 -14.90 9.39 -6.26
CA ILE A 133 -15.39 8.03 -6.42
C ILE A 133 -16.82 7.92 -5.88
N LYS A 134 -17.60 6.99 -6.42
CA LYS A 134 -18.86 6.61 -5.79
C LYS A 134 -18.56 5.55 -4.74
N LEU A 135 -18.93 5.83 -3.50
CA LEU A 135 -18.75 4.94 -2.35
C LEU A 135 -20.13 4.53 -1.82
N SER A 136 -20.36 3.22 -1.72
CA SER A 136 -21.56 2.67 -1.09
C SER A 136 -21.16 1.65 -0.02
N VAL A 137 -21.76 1.74 1.15
CA VAL A 137 -21.50 0.83 2.27
C VAL A 137 -22.75 0.01 2.53
N PHE A 138 -22.59 -1.30 2.55
CA PHE A 138 -23.66 -2.26 2.78
C PHE A 138 -23.38 -3.07 4.05
N LYS A 139 -24.42 -3.39 4.82
CA LYS A 139 -24.39 -4.56 5.69
C LYS A 139 -24.53 -5.78 4.79
N ASN A 140 -23.54 -6.68 4.85
CA ASN A 140 -23.57 -7.90 4.05
C ASN A 140 -24.22 -9.05 4.82
N ASN A 141 -24.58 -10.12 4.10
CA ASN A 141 -25.09 -11.37 4.66
C ASN A 141 -24.12 -12.55 4.47
N PHE A 142 -22.96 -12.31 3.86
CA PHE A 142 -21.96 -13.33 3.59
C PHE A 142 -21.16 -13.64 4.86
N PHE A 143 -21.06 -14.92 5.21
CA PHE A 143 -20.27 -15.34 6.36
C PHE A 143 -18.81 -15.58 5.95
N LEU A 144 -17.89 -14.73 6.41
CA LEU A 144 -16.46 -15.02 6.27
C LEU A 144 -16.10 -16.19 7.18
N ARG A 145 -15.99 -17.38 6.57
CA ARG A 145 -15.55 -18.61 7.22
C ARG A 145 -14.07 -18.54 7.54
N ASN A 146 -13.67 -19.13 8.67
CA ASN A 146 -12.27 -19.30 9.04
C ASN A 146 -11.65 -20.55 8.40
N PHE A 147 -12.44 -21.57 8.07
CA PHE A 147 -11.97 -22.83 7.52
C PHE A 147 -12.55 -23.09 6.12
N ASP A 148 -11.80 -23.80 5.28
CA ASP A 148 -12.27 -24.26 3.97
C ASP A 148 -12.99 -25.62 4.11
N PRO A 149 -14.30 -25.71 3.81
CA PRO A 149 -15.02 -26.98 3.87
C PRO A 149 -14.63 -27.96 2.75
N GLY A 150 -13.94 -27.50 1.71
CA GLY A 150 -13.54 -28.27 0.54
C GLY A 150 -12.12 -28.84 0.58
N SER A 151 -11.34 -28.54 1.63
CA SER A 151 -9.97 -29.04 1.79
C SER A 151 -9.76 -29.81 3.10
N ASP A 152 -8.51 -29.97 3.53
CA ASP A 152 -8.17 -30.72 4.74
C ASP A 152 -8.64 -29.98 6.02
N LEU A 153 -8.84 -30.73 7.11
CA LEU A 153 -9.54 -30.28 8.33
C LEU A 153 -8.97 -29.03 9.04
N ASP A 154 -7.75 -28.61 8.70
CA ASP A 154 -7.04 -27.51 9.35
C ASP A 154 -6.72 -26.33 8.40
N ASP A 155 -7.21 -26.36 7.17
CA ASP A 155 -6.92 -25.32 6.18
C ASP A 155 -7.83 -24.10 6.36
N PHE A 156 -7.21 -22.92 6.35
CA PHE A 156 -7.94 -21.66 6.41
C PHE A 156 -8.59 -21.34 5.06
N GLN A 157 -9.78 -20.74 5.10
CA GLN A 157 -10.44 -20.25 3.89
C GLN A 157 -9.59 -19.18 3.19
N ALA A 158 -9.25 -19.42 1.93
CA ALA A 158 -8.65 -18.42 1.07
C ALA A 158 -9.73 -17.51 0.46
N TYR A 159 -9.45 -16.20 0.40
CA TYR A 159 -10.27 -15.23 -0.31
C TYR A 159 -9.40 -14.52 -1.34
N TYR A 160 -9.79 -14.56 -2.60
CA TYR A 160 -9.01 -13.98 -3.69
C TYR A 160 -9.54 -12.61 -4.10
N SER A 161 -8.65 -11.79 -4.69
CA SER A 161 -8.93 -10.42 -5.12
C SER A 161 -10.04 -10.28 -6.17
N ASN A 162 -10.43 -11.36 -6.83
CA ASN A 162 -11.54 -11.43 -7.78
C ASN A 162 -12.84 -11.99 -7.16
N GLY A 163 -12.89 -12.18 -5.85
CA GLY A 163 -14.01 -12.78 -5.14
C GLY A 163 -14.10 -14.30 -5.23
N ALA A 164 -13.11 -14.99 -5.80
CA ALA A 164 -13.08 -16.45 -5.74
C ALA A 164 -12.74 -16.94 -4.32
N LEU A 165 -13.33 -18.07 -3.93
CA LEU A 165 -13.04 -18.80 -2.70
C LEU A 165 -12.29 -20.11 -3.01
N SER A 166 -12.63 -20.73 -4.15
CA SER A 166 -11.97 -21.92 -4.68
C SER A 166 -12.08 -21.95 -6.21
N ALA A 167 -11.70 -23.05 -6.86
CA ALA A 167 -11.87 -23.22 -8.30
C ALA A 167 -13.34 -23.25 -8.75
N SER A 168 -14.28 -23.51 -7.84
CA SER A 168 -15.71 -23.68 -8.14
C SER A 168 -16.65 -22.82 -7.28
N GLU A 169 -16.13 -22.08 -6.30
CA GLU A 169 -16.90 -21.24 -5.39
C GLU A 169 -16.41 -19.78 -5.46
N SER A 170 -17.35 -18.84 -5.43
CA SER A 170 -17.08 -17.40 -5.39
C SER A 170 -18.09 -16.69 -4.52
N LEU A 171 -17.73 -15.50 -4.04
CA LEU A 171 -18.63 -14.60 -3.36
C LEU A 171 -19.85 -14.29 -4.24
N ASN A 172 -21.03 -14.31 -3.64
CA ASN A 172 -22.27 -13.95 -4.29
C ASN A 172 -22.53 -12.43 -4.10
N PRO A 173 -22.58 -11.63 -5.17
CA PRO A 173 -22.82 -10.19 -5.06
C PRO A 173 -24.11 -9.83 -4.33
N ALA A 174 -25.17 -10.65 -4.45
CA ALA A 174 -26.43 -10.40 -3.76
C ALA A 174 -26.31 -10.51 -2.24
N ASP A 175 -25.42 -11.38 -1.75
CA ASP A 175 -25.15 -11.50 -0.31
C ASP A 175 -24.25 -10.36 0.19
N LEU A 176 -23.38 -9.82 -0.68
CA LEU A 176 -22.53 -8.67 -0.36
C LEU A 176 -23.32 -7.36 -0.29
N GLU A 177 -24.25 -7.16 -1.22
CA GLU A 177 -25.04 -5.93 -1.38
C GLU A 177 -26.43 -6.04 -0.74
N ALA A 178 -26.51 -6.56 0.49
CA ALA A 178 -27.80 -6.89 1.12
C ALA A 178 -28.59 -5.65 1.61
N GLN A 179 -28.09 -4.90 2.60
CA GLN A 179 -28.74 -3.67 3.08
C GLN A 179 -27.80 -2.48 2.90
N LEU A 180 -28.23 -1.47 2.14
CA LEU A 180 -27.49 -0.22 1.99
C LEU A 180 -27.54 0.58 3.30
N LEU A 181 -26.38 1.00 3.80
CA LEU A 181 -26.25 1.83 5.00
C LEU A 181 -25.84 3.26 4.68
N TYR A 182 -25.05 3.45 3.62
CA TYR A 182 -24.54 4.75 3.21
C TYR A 182 -24.24 4.76 1.71
N THR A 183 -24.44 5.91 1.07
CA THR A 183 -23.96 6.14 -0.30
C THR A 183 -23.54 7.58 -0.51
N SER A 184 -22.43 7.77 -1.23
CA SER A 184 -21.99 9.06 -1.75
C SER A 184 -21.58 8.89 -3.20
N ASN A 185 -22.06 9.80 -4.06
CA ASN A 185 -21.76 9.76 -5.50
C ASN A 185 -20.43 10.41 -5.84
N GLU A 186 -19.90 11.27 -4.98
CA GLU A 186 -18.68 12.05 -5.22
C GLU A 186 -17.83 12.12 -3.94
N PHE A 187 -17.43 10.96 -3.43
CA PHE A 187 -16.55 10.86 -2.27
C PHE A 187 -15.09 11.15 -2.67
N VAL A 188 -14.41 11.97 -1.87
CA VAL A 188 -12.97 12.26 -1.97
C VAL A 188 -12.36 12.15 -0.57
N PRO A 189 -11.28 11.37 -0.37
CA PRO A 189 -10.56 11.35 0.90
C PRO A 189 -10.05 12.74 1.28
N SER A 190 -10.32 13.15 2.52
CA SER A 190 -9.88 14.44 3.06
C SER A 190 -8.66 14.26 3.95
N ASN A 191 -7.74 15.22 3.90
CA ASN A 191 -6.61 15.35 4.82
C ASN A 191 -6.91 16.31 5.99
N GLU A 192 -8.14 16.78 6.14
CA GLU A 192 -8.55 17.65 7.24
C GLU A 192 -8.77 16.82 8.53
N SER A 193 -8.44 17.41 9.68
CA SER A 193 -8.84 16.86 10.98
C SER A 193 -10.34 16.98 11.18
N ILE A 194 -10.88 16.14 12.06
CA ILE A 194 -12.31 16.11 12.35
C ILE A 194 -12.51 16.47 13.82
N ASP A 195 -13.12 17.63 14.06
CA ASP A 195 -13.48 18.06 15.41
C ASP A 195 -14.82 17.44 15.82
N LEU A 196 -14.80 16.67 16.91
CA LEU A 196 -15.99 16.18 17.60
C LEU A 196 -16.46 17.25 18.57
N LYS A 197 -17.77 17.50 18.54
CA LYS A 197 -18.42 18.52 19.35
C LYS A 197 -19.48 17.89 20.24
N GLU A 198 -19.57 18.38 21.46
CA GLU A 198 -20.63 18.05 22.39
C GLU A 198 -21.26 19.33 22.95
N LEU A 199 -22.48 19.22 23.48
CA LEU A 199 -23.14 20.33 24.13
C LEU A 199 -22.61 20.49 25.56
N ASN A 200 -22.16 21.69 25.91
CA ASN A 200 -21.75 22.02 27.28
C ASN A 200 -22.96 22.23 28.22
N GLU A 201 -22.71 22.53 29.49
CA GLU A 201 -23.75 22.75 30.51
C GLU A 201 -24.73 23.88 30.15
N ASP A 202 -24.31 24.82 29.29
CA ASP A 202 -25.09 25.95 28.81
C ASP A 202 -25.79 25.68 27.46
N GLY A 203 -25.63 24.48 26.89
CA GLY A 203 -26.22 24.07 25.62
C GLY A 203 -25.52 24.62 24.36
N GLU A 204 -24.28 25.06 24.48
CA GLU A 204 -23.43 25.48 23.36
C GLU A 204 -22.52 24.33 22.89
N GLU A 205 -22.28 24.23 21.58
CA GLU A 205 -21.35 23.22 21.02
C GLU A 205 -19.90 23.59 21.34
N GLU A 206 -19.21 22.72 22.07
CA GLU A 206 -17.78 22.82 22.36
C GLU A 206 -17.01 21.65 21.74
N VAL A 207 -15.82 21.91 21.19
CA VAL A 207 -14.95 20.87 20.65
C VAL A 207 -14.35 20.09 21.82
N THR A 208 -14.72 18.82 21.93
CA THR A 208 -14.25 17.93 23.00
C THR A 208 -13.04 17.10 22.58
N GLU A 209 -12.97 16.74 21.30
CA GLU A 209 -11.91 15.91 20.75
C GLU A 209 -11.65 16.27 19.28
N THR A 210 -10.38 16.21 18.86
CA THR A 210 -9.99 16.36 17.46
C THR A 210 -9.38 15.06 16.96
N LEU A 211 -10.02 14.44 15.97
CA LEU A 211 -9.54 13.23 15.31
C LEU A 211 -8.62 13.56 14.13
N ALA A 212 -7.64 12.69 13.91
CA ALA A 212 -6.84 12.70 12.68
C ALA A 212 -7.71 12.39 11.44
N PRO A 213 -7.24 12.72 10.23
CA PRO A 213 -7.99 12.48 8.99
C PRO A 213 -8.41 11.01 8.84
N SER A 214 -9.70 10.80 8.61
CA SER A 214 -10.29 9.46 8.55
C SER A 214 -11.55 9.44 7.69
N LEU A 215 -11.93 8.25 7.23
CA LEU A 215 -13.27 8.02 6.68
C LEU A 215 -14.25 8.00 7.83
N ARG A 216 -14.95 9.11 8.08
CA ARG A 216 -16.04 9.14 9.07
C ARG A 216 -17.37 9.31 8.37
N ILE A 217 -18.23 8.29 8.45
CA ILE A 217 -19.56 8.30 7.82
C ILE A 217 -20.63 8.04 8.86
N ARG A 218 -21.75 8.75 8.71
CA ARG A 218 -22.97 8.57 9.50
C ARG A 218 -23.81 7.45 8.88
N LEU A 219 -24.17 6.46 9.68
CA LEU A 219 -24.83 5.22 9.26
C LEU A 219 -26.28 5.09 9.73
N ASP A 220 -26.84 6.09 10.41
CA ASP A 220 -28.20 6.12 10.97
C ASP A 220 -29.16 7.03 10.17
N ASN A 221 -28.93 7.21 8.86
CA ASN A 221 -29.81 8.02 8.03
C ASN A 221 -31.18 7.34 7.82
N SER A 222 -32.22 7.91 8.44
CA SER A 222 -33.59 7.40 8.40
C SER A 222 -34.23 7.36 7.00
N ASP A 223 -33.73 8.15 6.04
CA ASP A 223 -34.22 8.11 4.66
C ASP A 223 -33.74 6.86 3.90
N MET A 224 -32.66 6.22 4.37
CA MET A 224 -32.03 5.06 3.71
C MET A 224 -32.29 3.74 4.42
N LEU A 225 -32.60 3.79 5.71
CA LEU A 225 -32.71 2.61 6.56
C LEU A 225 -34.17 2.22 6.81
N PRO A 226 -34.43 0.93 7.04
CA PRO A 226 -35.67 0.51 7.68
C PRO A 226 -35.89 1.24 9.01
N GLN A 227 -37.15 1.40 9.39
CA GLN A 227 -37.49 1.93 10.71
C GLN A 227 -36.85 1.07 11.81
N ASP A 228 -36.33 1.73 12.84
CA ASP A 228 -35.72 1.11 14.02
C ASP A 228 -34.57 0.13 13.68
N PHE A 229 -33.90 0.32 12.53
CA PHE A 229 -32.92 -0.63 12.02
C PHE A 229 -31.79 -0.93 13.00
N TRP A 230 -31.19 0.09 13.62
CA TRP A 230 -30.07 -0.11 14.54
C TRP A 230 -30.51 -0.55 15.92
N GLU A 231 -31.68 -0.11 16.35
CA GLU A 231 -32.34 -0.51 17.59
C GLU A 231 -32.65 -2.00 17.54
N THR A 232 -33.30 -2.49 16.48
CA THR A 232 -33.52 -3.93 16.26
C THR A 232 -32.20 -4.69 16.11
N LEU A 233 -31.19 -4.08 15.47
CA LEU A 233 -29.93 -4.76 15.26
C LEU A 233 -29.12 -4.91 16.56
N ILE A 234 -29.18 -3.93 17.47
CA ILE A 234 -28.30 -3.83 18.64
C ILE A 234 -29.07 -3.79 19.96
N PHE A 235 -29.99 -2.85 20.17
CA PHE A 235 -30.67 -2.66 21.46
C PHE A 235 -31.65 -3.78 21.78
N GLU A 236 -32.47 -4.21 20.82
CA GLU A 236 -33.40 -5.34 21.00
C GLU A 236 -32.67 -6.69 21.17
N LYS A 237 -31.35 -6.69 20.97
CA LYS A 237 -30.46 -7.84 21.19
C LYS A 237 -29.73 -7.80 22.54
N GLU A 238 -30.16 -6.93 23.45
CA GLU A 238 -29.79 -7.03 24.86
C GLU A 238 -30.17 -8.41 25.42
N ASP A 239 -29.27 -9.03 26.18
CA ASP A 239 -29.39 -10.39 26.74
C ASP A 239 -29.53 -11.55 25.73
N ASP A 240 -29.61 -11.29 24.42
CA ASP A 240 -29.65 -12.30 23.36
C ASP A 240 -28.27 -12.93 23.10
N ASP A 241 -28.28 -14.20 22.66
CA ASP A 241 -27.05 -14.96 22.39
C ASP A 241 -26.21 -14.33 21.27
N GLU A 242 -26.84 -13.60 20.34
CA GLU A 242 -26.19 -12.90 19.22
C GLU A 242 -25.10 -11.92 19.66
N LEU A 243 -25.25 -11.26 20.81
CA LEU A 243 -24.27 -10.30 21.35
C LEU A 243 -23.35 -10.89 22.43
N SER A 244 -23.52 -12.17 22.77
CA SER A 244 -22.80 -12.83 23.88
C SER A 244 -21.35 -13.21 23.56
N SER A 245 -20.99 -13.32 22.28
CA SER A 245 -19.63 -13.69 21.87
C SER A 245 -19.30 -13.22 20.46
N ALA A 246 -18.01 -13.14 20.14
CA ALA A 246 -17.56 -12.77 18.79
C ALA A 246 -18.10 -13.73 17.72
N SER A 247 -18.10 -15.05 17.99
CA SER A 247 -18.60 -16.05 17.04
C SER A 247 -20.09 -15.91 16.77
N ASN A 248 -20.89 -15.60 17.79
CA ASN A 248 -22.33 -15.37 17.62
C ASN A 248 -22.56 -14.05 16.85
N PHE A 249 -21.81 -13.01 17.18
CA PHE A 249 -21.91 -11.73 16.49
C PHE A 249 -21.50 -11.82 15.02
N TYR A 250 -20.43 -12.55 14.68
CA TYR A 250 -20.05 -12.80 13.28
C TYR A 250 -21.13 -13.56 12.54
N ASN A 251 -21.86 -14.45 13.22
CA ASN A 251 -22.98 -15.15 12.63
C ASN A 251 -24.20 -14.26 12.40
N TYR A 252 -24.44 -13.32 13.30
CA TYR A 252 -25.58 -12.44 13.25
C TYR A 252 -25.37 -11.21 12.34
N PHE A 253 -24.31 -10.44 12.60
CA PHE A 253 -24.02 -9.19 11.92
C PHE A 253 -23.37 -9.40 10.54
N ARG A 254 -22.59 -10.48 10.38
CA ARG A 254 -21.82 -10.87 9.18
C ARG A 254 -20.71 -9.92 8.75
N GLY A 255 -20.97 -8.61 8.69
CA GLY A 255 -19.95 -7.59 8.42
C GLY A 255 -20.42 -6.44 7.52
N LEU A 256 -19.45 -5.69 7.00
CA LEU A 256 -19.66 -4.56 6.10
C LEU A 256 -18.96 -4.77 4.75
N TYR A 257 -19.63 -4.37 3.68
CA TYR A 257 -19.08 -4.36 2.32
C TYR A 257 -19.02 -2.92 1.78
N PHE A 258 -17.83 -2.49 1.39
CA PHE A 258 -17.54 -1.19 0.81
C PHE A 258 -17.38 -1.35 -0.69
N LYS A 259 -18.43 -0.97 -1.41
CA LYS A 259 -18.45 -0.95 -2.86
C LYS A 259 -17.95 0.40 -3.34
N VAL A 260 -17.10 0.35 -4.36
CA VAL A 260 -16.53 1.53 -4.99
C VAL A 260 -16.80 1.47 -6.48
N GLU A 261 -17.27 2.56 -7.05
CA GLU A 261 -17.45 2.68 -8.49
C GLU A 261 -16.76 3.97 -8.98
N PRO A 262 -16.09 3.94 -10.15
CA PRO A 262 -15.54 5.14 -10.74
C PRO A 262 -16.65 6.11 -11.16
N VAL A 263 -16.54 7.39 -10.79
CA VAL A 263 -17.39 8.46 -11.37
C VAL A 263 -16.96 8.73 -12.81
N ASN A 264 -15.65 8.69 -13.06
CA ASN A 264 -15.02 8.83 -14.37
C ASN A 264 -14.00 7.70 -14.56
N SER A 265 -13.94 7.09 -15.74
CA SER A 265 -12.97 6.02 -16.04
C SER A 265 -11.51 6.47 -15.95
N SER A 266 -11.23 7.77 -16.10
CA SER A 266 -9.88 8.31 -16.18
C SER A 266 -9.44 9.10 -14.94
N SER A 267 -10.28 9.16 -13.90
CA SER A 267 -9.98 9.88 -12.66
C SER A 267 -10.67 9.25 -11.47
N GLY A 268 -9.98 9.21 -10.33
CA GLY A 268 -10.50 8.69 -9.06
C GLY A 268 -9.49 8.89 -7.95
N SER A 269 -9.82 8.38 -6.77
CA SER A 269 -8.95 8.33 -5.61
C SER A 269 -8.96 6.94 -4.98
N MET A 270 -7.82 6.52 -4.46
CA MET A 270 -7.64 5.26 -3.74
C MET A 270 -6.77 5.50 -2.52
N VAL A 271 -7.26 5.04 -1.37
CA VAL A 271 -6.56 5.10 -0.08
C VAL A 271 -6.11 3.70 0.32
N GLN A 272 -4.99 3.63 1.05
CA GLN A 272 -4.35 2.42 1.55
C GLN A 272 -4.31 2.39 3.08
#